data_AF-A0A0C2JWK2-F1
#
_entry.id   AF-A0A0C2JWK2-F1
#
_cell.length_a   1.000
_cell.length_b   1.000
_cell.length_c   1.000
_cell.angle_alpha   90.00
_cell.angle_beta   90.00
_cell.angle_gamma   90.00
#
_symmetry.space_group_name_H-M   'P 1'
#
loop_
_entity.id
_entity.type
_entity.pdbx_description
1 polymer ?
#
loop_
_entity_poly.entity_id
_entity_poly.type
_entity_poly.pdbx_seq_one_letter_code
_entity_poly.pdbx_strand_id
1 'polypeptide(L)'
;MNPETNDSEALSNDVRGENRQAIYSYINKAKSGDMSLQMEAVTEFISRFSSQDYPDADRIFIKNFPMQLYEEFQGMCESDRYDDRFQMKLILIVDVFKFIYRSSNLLKDCKAHLFLVIFLKFIKNITTNHSFSLDPILKSIKICTMYEPNKIFFIHENAMFYFHYFFKMQSLVDKREFWEICENIYMWNPEKISSWSRIKLTESIYRIMRKTSETRNVEYAKILFIILKMITHLRLLDDIEFYVNELIKITTSVLSRYRSFNYDQLFLLHASKIWSGIINGPRNTFLIDTLDKLNCLGAVFAIDLSCKLRNVLKGLGPFQVTKNIKQKLYIIYITLAPITKVDDLSSLSFQSAFKGLHILFRMYFEKCSFDHTIENQFILLQYFIKSHVSLKIPIEPDNEHVFYQLHTSFLASQLLYTRIIKSTVDESNHPDYLDMIKSLSDDNYINKLRREQQIVLYEDVKNGQLSKLNNICINQVFSKCLVSLMDASSRPKFADNRNSEYKIYRHLLARVVVSFYDSNYLDQMTADYFMRLCEDNSRISSQSLVYSDKFANDFTYKAATHTIFLKKVTFPTLLRWFMLMFEMKFIFDDVYSKFPNLYFL
;
A
#
# COMPACT_ATOMS: atom_id res chain seq x y z
N MET A 1 -5.31 33.27 -58.03
CA MET A 1 -6.48 33.66 -57.23
C MET A 1 -6.01 33.84 -55.80
N ASN A 2 -6.03 35.07 -55.28
CA ASN A 2 -5.55 35.38 -53.93
C ASN A 2 -6.49 34.75 -52.89
N PRO A 3 -6.00 33.87 -51.98
CA PRO A 3 -6.80 33.33 -50.88
C PRO A 3 -7.30 34.40 -49.91
N GLU A 4 -6.71 35.60 -49.93
CA GLU A 4 -7.01 36.68 -48.98
C GLU A 4 -8.34 37.40 -49.23
N THR A 5 -8.93 37.31 -50.43
CA THR A 5 -10.18 38.02 -50.75
C THR A 5 -11.46 37.28 -50.34
N ASN A 6 -11.40 35.98 -50.05
CA ASN A 6 -12.61 35.18 -49.75
C ASN A 6 -13.05 35.20 -48.27
N ASP A 7 -12.18 35.56 -47.34
CA ASP A 7 -12.54 35.59 -45.91
C ASP A 7 -13.43 36.79 -45.55
N SER A 8 -13.48 37.81 -46.41
CA SER A 8 -14.27 39.03 -46.22
C SER A 8 -15.78 38.82 -46.45
N GLU A 9 -16.18 37.92 -47.35
CA GLU A 9 -17.60 37.73 -47.71
C GLU A 9 -18.34 36.76 -46.78
N ALA A 10 -17.64 35.92 -46.00
CA ALA A 10 -18.25 34.94 -45.10
C ALA A 10 -18.85 35.55 -43.81
N LEU A 11 -18.62 36.83 -43.52
CA LEU A 11 -19.03 37.50 -42.28
C LEU A 11 -20.48 38.05 -42.30
N SER A 12 -21.30 37.78 -43.32
CA SER A 12 -22.30 38.75 -43.75
C SER A 12 -23.65 38.83 -43.00
N ASN A 13 -24.16 37.83 -42.28
CA ASN A 13 -25.61 37.84 -41.96
C ASN A 13 -26.07 37.94 -40.49
N ASP A 14 -25.21 37.97 -39.46
CA ASP A 14 -25.71 38.10 -38.07
C ASP A 14 -24.72 38.75 -37.06
N VAL A 15 -23.67 39.39 -37.55
CA VAL A 15 -22.60 39.93 -36.68
C VAL A 15 -22.85 41.40 -36.38
N ARG A 16 -23.10 41.75 -35.12
CA ARG A 16 -23.17 43.14 -34.64
C ARG A 16 -21.97 43.92 -35.17
N GLY A 17 -22.19 45.09 -35.79
CA GLY A 17 -21.13 45.88 -36.45
C GLY A 17 -19.91 46.15 -35.56
N GLU A 18 -20.10 46.27 -34.25
CA GLU A 18 -19.03 46.40 -33.25
C GLU A 18 -18.04 45.23 -33.25
N ASN A 19 -18.50 43.99 -33.42
CA ASN A 19 -17.62 42.82 -33.42
C ASN A 19 -16.76 42.79 -34.69
N ARG A 20 -17.30 43.22 -35.84
CA ARG A 20 -16.51 43.38 -37.07
C ARG A 20 -15.43 44.43 -36.87
N GLN A 21 -15.77 45.58 -36.29
CA GLN A 21 -14.81 46.65 -36.01
C GLN A 21 -13.70 46.17 -35.05
N ALA A 22 -14.04 45.43 -33.99
CA ALA A 22 -13.07 44.85 -33.07
C ALA A 22 -12.14 43.84 -33.77
N ILE A 23 -12.68 43.00 -34.64
CA ILE A 23 -11.88 42.07 -35.48
C ILE A 23 -10.90 42.83 -36.38
N TYR A 24 -11.36 43.85 -37.10
CA TYR A 24 -10.49 44.66 -37.96
C TYR A 24 -9.40 45.38 -37.17
N SER A 25 -9.76 45.95 -36.01
CA SER A 25 -8.81 46.60 -35.09
C SER A 25 -7.71 45.63 -34.66
N TYR A 26 -8.10 44.42 -34.23
CA TYR A 26 -7.16 43.37 -33.84
C TYR A 26 -6.21 42.97 -34.97
N ILE A 27 -6.74 42.68 -36.17
CA ILE A 27 -5.91 42.28 -37.32
C ILE A 27 -4.89 43.37 -37.66
N ASN A 28 -5.29 44.64 -37.62
CA ASN A 28 -4.40 45.76 -37.92
C ASN A 28 -3.33 45.94 -36.83
N LYS A 29 -3.72 45.98 -35.56
CA LYS A 29 -2.78 46.14 -34.44
C LYS A 29 -1.86 44.92 -34.27
N ALA A 30 -2.33 43.71 -34.58
CA ALA A 30 -1.52 42.49 -34.53
C ALA A 30 -0.37 42.47 -35.55
N LYS A 31 -0.48 43.23 -36.64
CA LYS A 31 0.59 43.43 -37.64
C LYS A 31 1.57 44.55 -37.28
N SER A 32 1.34 45.28 -36.20
CA SER A 32 2.24 46.34 -35.74
C SER A 32 3.63 45.80 -35.42
N GLY A 33 4.69 46.57 -35.63
CA GLY A 33 6.04 46.23 -35.16
C GLY A 33 6.28 46.56 -33.67
N ASP A 34 5.32 47.21 -33.01
CA ASP A 34 5.40 47.54 -31.57
C ASP A 34 4.76 46.42 -30.73
N MET A 35 5.58 45.75 -29.93
CA MET A 35 5.16 44.68 -29.01
C MET A 35 4.04 45.12 -28.06
N SER A 36 4.05 46.37 -27.62
CA SER A 36 3.04 46.89 -26.67
C SER A 36 1.67 46.98 -27.34
N LEU A 37 1.62 47.44 -28.60
CA LEU A 37 0.39 47.47 -29.40
C LEU A 37 -0.12 46.06 -29.72
N GLN A 38 0.79 45.10 -29.96
CA GLN A 38 0.40 43.70 -30.16
C GLN A 38 -0.23 43.09 -28.89
N MET A 39 0.38 43.31 -27.73
CA MET A 39 -0.15 42.83 -26.44
C MET A 39 -1.50 43.46 -26.10
N GLU A 40 -1.65 44.77 -26.34
CA GLU A 40 -2.91 45.49 -26.17
C GLU A 40 -3.99 44.89 -27.07
N ALA A 41 -3.70 44.68 -28.36
CA ALA A 41 -4.64 44.10 -29.32
C ALA A 41 -5.14 42.72 -28.90
N VAL A 42 -4.24 41.85 -28.45
CA VAL A 42 -4.59 40.51 -27.94
C VAL A 42 -5.47 40.62 -26.70
N THR A 43 -5.14 41.51 -25.77
CA THR A 43 -5.90 41.71 -24.52
C THR A 43 -7.31 42.23 -24.80
N GLU A 44 -7.44 43.24 -25.66
CA GLU A 44 -8.73 43.80 -26.08
C GLU A 44 -9.60 42.75 -26.77
N PHE A 45 -9.01 41.94 -27.65
CA PHE A 45 -9.72 40.88 -28.35
C PHE A 45 -10.24 39.81 -27.38
N ILE A 46 -9.39 39.30 -26.48
CA ILE A 46 -9.79 38.32 -25.46
C ILE A 46 -10.90 38.90 -24.58
N SER A 47 -10.74 40.13 -24.08
CA SER A 47 -11.74 40.79 -23.24
C SER A 47 -13.10 40.85 -23.93
N ARG A 48 -13.13 41.29 -25.20
CA ARG A 48 -14.37 41.44 -25.97
C ARG A 48 -15.05 40.11 -26.25
N PHE A 49 -14.28 39.09 -26.65
CA PHE A 49 -14.86 37.85 -27.16
C PHE A 49 -15.01 36.78 -26.10
N SER A 50 -14.27 36.79 -24.97
CA SER A 50 -14.17 35.70 -23.98
C SER A 50 -15.49 35.06 -23.52
N SER A 51 -16.57 35.85 -23.40
CA SER A 51 -17.90 35.40 -22.99
C SER A 51 -18.81 34.97 -24.14
N GLN A 52 -18.39 35.18 -25.39
CA GLN A 52 -19.14 34.87 -26.61
C GLN A 52 -18.65 33.55 -27.20
N ASP A 53 -19.56 32.59 -27.43
CA ASP A 53 -19.26 31.40 -28.24
C ASP A 53 -19.33 31.77 -29.72
N TYR A 54 -18.19 32.22 -30.25
CA TYR A 54 -18.11 32.74 -31.62
C TYR A 54 -16.93 32.09 -32.37
N PRO A 55 -17.16 30.93 -33.02
CA PRO A 55 -16.11 30.12 -33.66
C PRO A 55 -15.26 30.87 -34.69
N ASP A 56 -15.85 31.83 -35.41
CA ASP A 56 -15.11 32.61 -36.41
C ASP A 56 -14.12 33.58 -35.76
N ALA A 57 -14.48 34.19 -34.63
CA ALA A 57 -13.54 35.00 -33.86
C ALA A 57 -12.39 34.13 -33.30
N ASP A 58 -12.66 32.90 -32.87
CA ASP A 58 -11.62 31.97 -32.40
C ASP A 58 -10.62 31.65 -33.52
N ARG A 59 -11.11 31.37 -34.74
CA ARG A 59 -10.27 31.13 -35.92
C ARG A 59 -9.47 32.35 -36.32
N ILE A 60 -10.10 33.53 -36.34
CA ILE A 60 -9.46 34.80 -36.69
C ILE A 60 -8.34 35.14 -35.70
N PHE A 61 -8.58 34.91 -34.40
CA PHE A 61 -7.59 35.10 -33.34
C PHE A 61 -6.34 34.26 -33.58
N ILE A 62 -6.50 32.94 -33.75
CA ILE A 62 -5.36 32.05 -34.00
C ILE A 62 -4.68 32.34 -35.34
N LYS A 63 -5.45 32.64 -36.39
CA LYS A 63 -4.91 32.89 -37.73
C LYS A 63 -4.01 34.13 -37.75
N ASN A 64 -4.42 35.19 -37.06
CA ASN A 64 -3.77 36.50 -37.06
C ASN A 64 -2.99 36.81 -35.77
N PHE A 65 -2.69 35.80 -34.94
CA PHE A 65 -1.92 36.02 -33.72
C PHE A 65 -0.55 36.66 -34.06
N PRO A 66 -0.11 37.71 -33.34
CA PRO A 66 1.13 38.43 -33.68
C PRO A 66 2.35 37.53 -33.59
N MET A 67 3.11 37.39 -34.70
CA MET A 67 4.26 36.47 -34.75
C MET A 67 5.38 36.88 -33.78
N GLN A 68 5.67 38.19 -33.66
CA GLN A 68 6.71 38.67 -32.74
C GLN A 68 6.35 38.38 -31.29
N LEU A 69 5.09 38.60 -30.89
CA LEU A 69 4.61 38.24 -29.55
C LEU A 69 4.68 36.72 -29.30
N TYR A 70 4.38 35.91 -30.31
CA TYR A 70 4.53 34.46 -30.23
C TYR A 70 6.00 34.03 -30.02
N GLU A 71 6.93 34.60 -30.79
CA GLU A 71 8.38 34.38 -30.64
C GLU A 71 8.88 34.82 -29.27
N GLU A 72 8.38 35.95 -28.77
CA GLU A 72 8.67 36.45 -27.43
C GLU A 72 8.22 35.44 -26.35
N PHE A 73 7.01 34.89 -26.47
CA PHE A 73 6.52 33.85 -25.56
C PHE A 73 7.40 32.58 -25.59
N GLN A 74 7.89 32.19 -26.76
CA GLN A 74 8.84 31.08 -26.88
C GLN A 74 10.18 31.42 -26.22
N GLY A 75 10.73 32.60 -26.48
CA GLY A 75 11.99 33.07 -25.89
C GLY A 75 11.93 33.16 -24.36
N MET A 76 10.79 33.56 -23.80
CA MET A 76 10.54 33.54 -22.34
C MET A 76 10.57 32.13 -21.75
N CYS A 77 10.17 31.11 -22.52
CA CYS A 77 10.20 29.72 -22.05
C CYS A 77 11.61 29.12 -22.09
N GLU A 78 12.52 29.70 -22.87
CA GLU A 78 13.86 29.18 -23.15
C GLU A 78 14.98 29.96 -22.45
N SER A 79 14.72 31.21 -22.05
CA SER A 79 15.70 32.08 -21.39
C SER A 79 15.35 32.34 -19.92
N ASP A 80 16.37 32.32 -19.06
CA ASP A 80 16.24 32.73 -17.64
C ASP A 80 16.25 34.26 -17.46
N ARG A 81 16.08 35.03 -18.54
CA ARG A 81 16.15 36.50 -18.52
C ARG A 81 14.76 37.09 -18.32
N TYR A 82 14.54 37.64 -17.13
CA TYR A 82 13.31 38.35 -16.78
C TYR A 82 13.47 39.84 -17.06
N ASP A 83 12.65 40.40 -17.95
CA ASP A 83 12.55 41.84 -18.15
C ASP A 83 11.47 42.47 -17.25
N ASP A 84 11.42 43.81 -17.20
CA ASP A 84 10.45 44.53 -16.38
C ASP A 84 8.98 44.25 -16.79
N ARG A 85 8.75 43.75 -18.01
CA ARG A 85 7.42 43.42 -18.55
C ARG A 85 7.07 41.93 -18.41
N PHE A 86 7.92 41.15 -17.76
CA PHE A 86 7.76 39.70 -17.63
C PHE A 86 6.40 39.31 -17.04
N GLN A 87 5.95 40.01 -16.00
CA GLN A 87 4.66 39.72 -15.34
C GLN A 87 3.46 39.96 -16.26
N MET A 88 3.49 41.03 -17.07
CA MET A 88 2.42 41.34 -18.00
C MET A 88 2.32 40.26 -19.09
N LYS A 89 3.47 39.83 -19.63
CA LYS A 89 3.54 38.75 -20.62
C LYS A 89 3.07 37.41 -20.03
N LEU A 90 3.44 37.15 -18.78
CA LEU A 90 3.01 35.97 -18.01
C LEU A 90 1.48 35.90 -17.84
N ILE A 91 0.83 37.01 -17.49
CA ILE A 91 -0.63 37.09 -17.42
C ILE A 91 -1.24 36.83 -18.80
N LEU A 92 -0.67 37.46 -19.83
CA LEU A 92 -1.17 37.34 -21.20
C LEU A 92 -1.07 35.91 -21.75
N ILE A 93 0.00 35.16 -21.46
CA ILE A 93 0.11 33.73 -21.84
C ILE A 93 -1.04 32.91 -21.26
N VAL A 94 -1.37 33.13 -19.98
CA VAL A 94 -2.48 32.42 -19.31
C VAL A 94 -3.82 32.85 -19.88
N ASP A 95 -4.01 34.13 -20.19
CA ASP A 95 -5.23 34.64 -20.84
C ASP A 95 -5.43 34.08 -22.25
N VAL A 96 -4.35 34.01 -23.03
CA VAL A 96 -4.34 33.38 -24.36
C VAL A 96 -4.69 31.90 -24.26
N PHE A 97 -4.09 31.15 -23.33
CA PHE A 97 -4.44 29.74 -23.11
C PHE A 97 -5.92 29.56 -22.74
N LYS A 98 -6.42 30.37 -21.78
CA LYS A 98 -7.82 30.34 -21.38
C LYS A 98 -8.74 30.60 -22.56
N PHE A 99 -8.42 31.62 -23.37
CA PHE A 99 -9.23 32.01 -24.51
C PHE A 99 -9.28 30.92 -25.58
N ILE A 100 -8.13 30.35 -25.95
CA ILE A 100 -8.04 29.31 -26.99
C ILE A 100 -8.86 28.07 -26.61
N TYR A 101 -8.83 27.69 -25.34
CA TYR A 101 -9.49 26.48 -24.84
C TYR A 101 -10.75 26.77 -24.01
N ARG A 102 -11.43 27.90 -24.25
CA ARG A 102 -12.74 28.20 -23.63
C ARG A 102 -13.89 27.40 -24.23
N SER A 103 -13.70 26.88 -25.44
CA SER A 103 -14.66 26.05 -26.19
C SER A 103 -13.91 24.97 -26.99
N SER A 104 -14.64 24.05 -27.62
CA SER A 104 -14.06 22.95 -28.40
C SER A 104 -13.62 23.35 -29.83
N ASN A 105 -13.86 24.60 -30.23
CA ASN A 105 -13.72 25.09 -31.61
C ASN A 105 -12.29 24.92 -32.18
N LEU A 106 -11.27 25.09 -31.33
CA LEU A 106 -9.86 25.09 -31.72
C LEU A 106 -9.10 23.83 -31.30
N LEU A 107 -9.79 22.79 -30.80
CA LEU A 107 -9.12 21.61 -30.23
C LEU A 107 -8.20 20.86 -31.20
N LYS A 108 -8.56 20.84 -32.49
CA LYS A 108 -7.81 20.16 -33.56
C LYS A 108 -6.92 21.10 -34.36
N ASP A 109 -6.89 22.39 -34.02
CA ASP A 109 -6.11 23.39 -34.74
C ASP A 109 -4.61 23.25 -34.39
N CYS A 110 -3.77 23.18 -35.42
CA CYS A 110 -2.34 22.96 -35.25
C CYS A 110 -1.62 24.14 -34.59
N LYS A 111 -2.07 25.39 -34.82
CA LYS A 111 -1.50 26.58 -34.18
C LYS A 111 -1.97 26.69 -32.74
N ALA A 112 -3.23 26.36 -32.44
CA ALA A 112 -3.73 26.29 -31.06
C ALA A 112 -2.91 25.29 -30.20
N HIS A 113 -2.50 24.17 -30.81
CA HIS A 113 -1.61 23.21 -30.16
C HIS A 113 -0.25 23.82 -29.78
N LEU A 114 0.30 24.73 -30.58
CA LEU A 114 1.56 25.42 -30.24
C LEU A 114 1.43 26.26 -28.96
N PHE A 115 0.27 26.88 -28.71
CA PHE A 115 0.01 27.61 -27.46
C PHE A 115 -0.12 26.69 -26.26
N LEU A 116 -0.62 25.46 -26.43
CA LEU A 116 -0.55 24.45 -25.39
C LEU A 116 0.91 24.11 -25.05
N VAL A 117 1.77 23.93 -26.06
CA VAL A 117 3.20 23.67 -25.84
C VAL A 117 3.86 24.81 -25.06
N ILE A 118 3.60 26.07 -25.45
CA ILE A 118 4.10 27.25 -24.75
C ILE A 118 3.59 27.25 -23.30
N PHE A 119 2.29 27.08 -23.08
CA PHE A 119 1.70 27.05 -21.74
C PHE A 119 2.34 25.99 -20.84
N LEU A 120 2.57 24.77 -21.35
CA LEU A 120 3.20 23.70 -20.57
C LEU A 120 4.68 23.96 -20.27
N LYS A 121 5.46 24.45 -21.26
CA LYS A 121 6.85 24.87 -21.03
C LYS A 121 6.90 25.99 -19.98
N PHE A 122 5.96 26.92 -20.07
CA PHE A 122 5.85 28.06 -19.18
C PHE A 122 5.62 27.64 -17.72
N ILE A 123 4.60 26.83 -17.41
CA ILE A 123 4.33 26.38 -16.02
C ILE A 123 5.43 25.47 -15.46
N LYS A 124 6.24 24.87 -16.34
CA LYS A 124 7.34 23.97 -16.00
C LYS A 124 8.61 24.72 -15.60
N ASN A 125 8.94 25.82 -16.29
CA ASN A 125 10.22 26.51 -16.14
C ASN A 125 10.15 27.72 -15.22
N ILE A 126 8.98 28.34 -15.06
CA ILE A 126 8.85 29.60 -14.33
C ILE A 126 8.28 29.35 -12.94
N THR A 127 8.87 29.98 -11.93
CA THR A 127 8.26 30.09 -10.60
C THR A 127 7.74 31.50 -10.42
N THR A 128 6.47 31.64 -10.03
CA THR A 128 5.87 32.94 -9.72
C THR A 128 5.18 32.92 -8.36
N ASN A 129 5.06 34.11 -7.77
CA ASN A 129 4.20 34.37 -6.61
C ASN A 129 2.88 35.04 -7.02
N HIS A 130 2.64 35.18 -8.32
CA HIS A 130 1.41 35.80 -8.81
C HIS A 130 0.19 34.92 -8.55
N SER A 131 -0.89 35.56 -8.09
CA SER A 131 -2.17 34.90 -7.86
C SER A 131 -3.00 34.91 -9.16
N PHE A 132 -3.38 33.73 -9.62
CA PHE A 132 -4.29 33.59 -10.76
C PHE A 132 -5.64 33.06 -10.29
N SER A 133 -6.71 33.43 -11.00
CA SER A 133 -8.00 32.74 -10.86
C SER A 133 -7.91 31.36 -11.50
N LEU A 134 -8.04 30.30 -10.69
CA LEU A 134 -7.81 28.92 -11.12
C LEU A 134 -9.00 28.31 -11.85
N ASP A 135 -10.23 28.64 -11.48
CA ASP A 135 -11.46 28.08 -12.08
C ASP A 135 -11.50 28.22 -13.62
N PRO A 136 -11.25 29.41 -14.22
CA PRO A 136 -11.21 29.52 -15.67
C PRO A 136 -10.11 28.68 -16.32
N ILE A 137 -8.94 28.55 -15.67
CA ILE A 137 -7.82 27.79 -16.20
C ILE A 137 -8.12 26.28 -16.15
N LEU A 138 -8.70 25.80 -15.05
CA LEU A 138 -9.13 24.42 -14.89
C LEU A 138 -10.19 24.02 -15.93
N LYS A 139 -11.19 24.89 -16.17
CA LYS A 139 -12.17 24.71 -17.25
C LYS A 139 -11.50 24.59 -18.62
N SER A 140 -10.54 25.46 -18.91
CA SER A 140 -9.78 25.40 -20.16
C SER A 140 -8.93 24.14 -20.29
N ILE A 141 -8.31 23.65 -19.21
CA ILE A 141 -7.61 22.36 -19.20
C ILE A 141 -8.58 21.21 -19.47
N LYS A 142 -9.77 21.23 -18.84
CA LYS A 142 -10.81 20.22 -19.03
C LYS A 142 -11.25 20.14 -20.50
N ILE A 143 -11.46 21.28 -21.15
CA ILE A 143 -11.80 21.35 -22.58
C ILE A 143 -10.61 20.90 -23.44
N CYS A 144 -9.41 21.45 -23.20
CA CYS A 144 -8.18 21.13 -23.94
C CYS A 144 -7.91 19.62 -24.00
N THR A 145 -8.12 18.93 -22.87
CA THR A 145 -7.86 17.49 -22.71
C THR A 145 -9.00 16.59 -23.19
N MET A 146 -10.11 17.15 -23.69
CA MET A 146 -11.10 16.37 -24.46
C MET A 146 -10.53 15.87 -25.78
N TYR A 147 -9.53 16.58 -26.35
CA TYR A 147 -8.79 16.11 -27.51
C TYR A 147 -7.61 15.24 -27.08
N GLU A 148 -7.60 14.02 -27.58
CA GLU A 148 -6.71 12.98 -27.11
C GLU A 148 -5.20 13.31 -27.29
N PRO A 149 -4.71 13.82 -28.43
CA PRO A 149 -3.32 14.25 -28.56
C PRO A 149 -2.89 15.30 -27.54
N ASN A 150 -3.77 16.25 -27.19
CA ASN A 150 -3.49 17.24 -26.16
C ASN A 150 -3.38 16.57 -24.78
N LYS A 151 -4.28 15.64 -24.48
CA LYS A 151 -4.24 14.87 -23.23
C LYS A 151 -2.93 14.06 -23.10
N ILE A 152 -2.43 13.44 -24.17
CA ILE A 152 -1.10 12.78 -24.19
C ILE A 152 -0.01 13.78 -23.84
N PHE A 153 -0.09 15.00 -24.41
CA PHE A 153 0.88 16.05 -24.16
C PHE A 153 0.91 16.48 -22.68
N PHE A 154 -0.25 16.61 -22.03
CA PHE A 154 -0.35 16.84 -20.59
C PHE A 154 0.35 15.76 -19.76
N ILE A 155 0.21 14.49 -20.16
CA ILE A 155 0.81 13.37 -19.44
C ILE A 155 2.32 13.32 -19.66
N HIS A 156 2.76 13.44 -20.91
CA HIS A 156 4.17 13.42 -21.29
C HIS A 156 4.98 14.57 -20.67
N GLU A 157 4.38 15.74 -20.53
CA GLU A 157 5.04 16.90 -19.92
C GLU A 157 4.74 17.03 -18.41
N ASN A 158 4.09 16.03 -17.80
CA ASN A 158 3.74 16.01 -16.37
C ASN A 158 3.00 17.29 -15.92
N ALA A 159 2.11 17.77 -16.79
CA ALA A 159 1.50 19.09 -16.70
C ALA A 159 0.77 19.30 -15.37
N MET A 160 0.05 18.29 -14.85
CA MET A 160 -0.73 18.43 -13.62
C MET A 160 0.17 18.59 -12.38
N PHE A 161 1.35 17.99 -12.36
CA PHE A 161 2.34 18.22 -11.31
C PHE A 161 2.86 19.65 -11.35
N TYR A 162 3.26 20.14 -12.53
CA TYR A 162 3.73 21.52 -12.68
C TYR A 162 2.64 22.53 -12.42
N PHE A 163 1.41 22.25 -12.83
CA PHE A 163 0.26 23.08 -12.52
C PHE A 163 0.09 23.25 -11.01
N HIS A 164 0.07 22.13 -10.27
CA HIS A 164 -0.02 22.18 -8.81
C HIS A 164 1.19 22.88 -8.17
N TYR A 165 2.40 22.68 -8.71
CA TYR A 165 3.62 23.31 -8.23
C TYR A 165 3.61 24.83 -8.45
N PHE A 166 3.21 25.27 -9.64
CA PHE A 166 3.21 26.65 -10.10
C PHE A 166 2.16 27.49 -9.37
N PHE A 167 0.90 27.03 -9.36
CA PHE A 167 -0.22 27.80 -8.82
C PHE A 167 -0.36 27.74 -7.30
N LYS A 168 0.44 26.90 -6.61
CA LYS A 168 0.44 26.73 -5.14
C LYS A 168 -0.97 26.71 -4.53
N MET A 169 -1.81 25.76 -4.96
CA MET A 169 -3.25 25.72 -4.62
C MET A 169 -3.55 25.89 -3.12
N GLN A 170 -4.10 27.05 -2.76
CA GLN A 170 -4.44 27.37 -1.36
C GLN A 170 -5.90 27.06 -1.01
N SER A 171 -6.85 27.24 -1.95
CA SER A 171 -8.28 27.07 -1.69
C SER A 171 -8.72 25.58 -1.70
N LEU A 172 -9.76 25.24 -0.93
CA LEU A 172 -10.33 23.88 -0.87
C LEU A 172 -11.22 23.54 -2.07
N VAL A 173 -11.91 24.53 -2.66
CA VAL A 173 -12.81 24.33 -3.81
C VAL A 173 -12.00 24.00 -5.06
N ASP A 174 -10.96 24.80 -5.33
CA ASP A 174 -10.07 24.58 -6.48
C ASP A 174 -9.39 23.21 -6.41
N LYS A 175 -9.11 22.71 -5.20
CA LYS A 175 -8.53 21.37 -5.01
C LYS A 175 -9.46 20.27 -5.52
N ARG A 176 -10.77 20.34 -5.28
CA ARG A 176 -11.69 19.27 -5.71
C ARG A 176 -11.72 19.15 -7.23
N GLU A 177 -11.97 20.26 -7.92
CA GLU A 177 -12.01 20.29 -9.38
C GLU A 177 -10.67 19.91 -9.99
N PHE A 178 -9.57 20.39 -9.42
CA PHE A 178 -8.23 19.98 -9.84
C PHE A 178 -8.03 18.46 -9.77
N TRP A 179 -8.42 17.81 -8.66
CA TRP A 179 -8.26 16.36 -8.52
C TRP A 179 -9.13 15.60 -9.51
N GLU A 180 -10.35 16.04 -9.78
CA GLU A 180 -11.23 15.45 -10.79
C GLU A 180 -10.59 15.53 -12.19
N ILE A 181 -10.09 16.70 -12.57
CA ILE A 181 -9.41 16.90 -13.86
C ILE A 181 -8.12 16.07 -13.93
N CYS A 182 -7.33 16.05 -12.85
CA CYS A 182 -6.09 15.28 -12.77
C CYS A 182 -6.36 13.79 -12.98
N GLU A 183 -7.34 13.22 -12.26
CA GLU A 183 -7.73 11.83 -12.45
C GLU A 183 -8.24 11.56 -13.87
N ASN A 184 -9.09 12.45 -14.42
CA ASN A 184 -9.59 12.32 -15.79
C ASN A 184 -8.47 12.35 -16.84
N ILE A 185 -7.43 13.16 -16.63
CA ILE A 185 -6.26 13.23 -17.53
C ILE A 185 -5.48 11.91 -17.50
N TYR A 186 -5.28 11.33 -16.33
CA TYR A 186 -4.54 10.07 -16.18
C TYR A 186 -5.43 8.81 -16.34
N MET A 187 -6.74 8.95 -16.50
CA MET A 187 -7.61 7.84 -16.91
C MET A 187 -7.51 7.65 -18.42
N TRP A 188 -6.80 6.60 -18.85
CA TRP A 188 -6.51 6.31 -20.26
C TRP A 188 -7.07 4.96 -20.73
N ASN A 189 -7.44 4.88 -22.01
CA ASN A 189 -7.88 3.63 -22.64
C ASN A 189 -6.67 2.72 -22.96
N PRO A 190 -6.61 1.49 -22.42
CA PRO A 190 -5.55 0.52 -22.71
C PRO A 190 -5.31 0.22 -24.19
N GLU A 191 -6.28 0.44 -25.08
CA GLU A 191 -6.13 0.17 -26.52
C GLU A 191 -5.12 1.09 -27.21
N LYS A 192 -4.75 2.22 -26.58
CA LYS A 192 -3.93 3.27 -27.20
C LYS A 192 -2.59 3.46 -26.50
N ILE A 193 -2.00 2.36 -26.03
CA ILE A 193 -0.69 2.35 -25.34
C ILE A 193 0.47 2.71 -26.29
N SER A 194 0.34 2.45 -27.60
CA SER A 194 1.43 2.65 -28.58
C SER A 194 1.87 4.11 -28.74
N SER A 195 1.04 5.09 -28.36
CA SER A 195 1.36 6.52 -28.45
C SER A 195 2.23 7.03 -27.29
N TRP A 196 2.57 6.17 -26.33
CA TRP A 196 3.21 6.57 -25.08
C TRP A 196 4.73 6.47 -25.13
N SER A 197 5.39 7.53 -24.68
CA SER A 197 6.83 7.52 -24.47
C SER A 197 7.16 7.02 -23.06
N ARG A 198 7.67 5.78 -22.97
CA ARG A 198 8.17 5.17 -21.72
C ARG A 198 9.27 6.02 -21.07
N ILE A 199 10.11 6.65 -21.88
CA ILE A 199 11.20 7.54 -21.41
C ILE A 199 10.60 8.76 -20.71
N LYS A 200 9.63 9.45 -21.34
CA LYS A 200 8.99 10.62 -20.73
C LYS A 200 8.23 10.27 -19.44
N LEU A 201 7.60 9.10 -19.38
CA LEU A 201 6.96 8.63 -18.14
C LEU A 201 7.97 8.36 -17.03
N THR A 202 9.09 7.70 -17.36
CA THR A 202 10.20 7.44 -16.42
C THR A 202 10.73 8.75 -15.84
N GLU A 203 11.03 9.74 -16.68
CA GLU A 203 11.49 11.06 -16.27
C GLU A 203 10.46 11.78 -15.38
N SER A 204 9.18 11.70 -15.74
CA SER A 204 8.08 12.31 -14.99
C SER A 204 7.96 11.74 -13.58
N ILE A 205 7.95 10.41 -13.46
CA ILE A 205 7.89 9.70 -12.18
C ILE A 205 9.10 10.07 -11.33
N TYR A 206 10.31 9.98 -11.89
CA TYR A 206 11.54 10.32 -11.18
C TYR A 206 11.50 11.74 -10.61
N ARG A 207 11.05 12.70 -11.40
CA ARG A 207 10.97 14.10 -10.98
C ARG A 207 9.97 14.32 -9.85
N ILE A 208 8.79 13.71 -9.93
CA ILE A 208 7.77 13.82 -8.86
C ILE A 208 8.28 13.14 -7.60
N MET A 209 8.88 11.94 -7.71
CA MET A 209 9.43 11.21 -6.57
C MET A 209 10.49 12.03 -5.86
N ARG A 210 11.48 12.54 -6.60
CA ARG A 210 12.53 13.41 -6.06
C ARG A 210 11.94 14.61 -5.32
N LYS A 211 11.01 15.34 -5.95
CA LYS A 211 10.39 16.52 -5.32
C LYS A 211 9.54 16.16 -4.10
N THR A 212 8.84 15.04 -4.14
CA THR A 212 8.03 14.52 -3.02
C THR A 212 8.93 14.20 -1.85
N SER A 213 10.08 13.59 -2.07
CA SER A 213 11.04 13.24 -1.02
C SER A 213 11.73 14.46 -0.42
N GLU A 214 12.11 15.43 -1.26
CA GLU A 214 12.71 16.70 -0.82
C GLU A 214 11.75 17.51 0.06
N THR A 215 10.49 17.63 -0.36
CA THR A 215 9.50 18.52 0.29
C THR A 215 8.62 17.82 1.32
N ARG A 216 8.57 16.47 1.28
CA ARG A 216 7.59 15.65 1.99
C ARG A 216 6.16 16.13 1.76
N ASN A 217 5.80 16.63 0.57
CA ASN A 217 4.45 17.13 0.30
C ASN A 217 3.49 15.98 -0.09
N VAL A 218 2.36 15.83 0.62
CA VAL A 218 1.38 14.75 0.35
C VAL A 218 0.72 14.92 -1.02
N GLU A 219 0.49 16.15 -1.46
CA GLU A 219 -0.21 16.40 -2.73
C GLU A 219 0.64 15.95 -3.92
N TYR A 220 1.97 16.08 -3.85
CA TYR A 220 2.88 15.53 -4.87
C TYR A 220 2.86 14.00 -4.85
N ALA A 221 2.81 13.40 -3.67
CA ALA A 221 2.62 11.95 -3.55
C ALA A 221 1.28 11.49 -4.15
N LYS A 222 0.20 12.26 -3.96
CA LYS A 222 -1.12 11.97 -4.55
C LYS A 222 -1.07 11.97 -6.08
N ILE A 223 -0.43 12.97 -6.69
CA ILE A 223 -0.21 13.02 -8.15
C ILE A 223 0.62 11.82 -8.62
N LEU A 224 1.70 11.48 -7.90
CA LEU A 224 2.51 10.29 -8.18
C LEU A 224 1.67 9.01 -8.18
N PHE A 225 0.82 8.81 -7.17
CA PHE A 225 -0.05 7.62 -7.10
C PHE A 225 -1.11 7.59 -8.20
N ILE A 226 -1.64 8.73 -8.65
CA ILE A 226 -2.55 8.80 -9.81
C ILE A 226 -1.83 8.34 -11.08
N ILE A 227 -0.60 8.81 -11.32
CA ILE A 227 0.21 8.41 -12.47
C ILE A 227 0.59 6.92 -12.40
N LEU A 228 1.02 6.44 -11.24
CA LEU A 228 1.36 5.02 -11.05
C LEU A 228 0.13 4.11 -11.18
N LYS A 229 -1.07 4.57 -10.77
CA LYS A 229 -2.34 3.85 -10.98
C LYS A 229 -2.60 3.67 -12.48
N MET A 230 -2.44 4.74 -13.25
CA MET A 230 -2.57 4.69 -14.71
C MET A 230 -1.55 3.71 -15.32
N ILE A 231 -0.28 3.81 -14.95
CA ILE A 231 0.78 2.90 -15.41
C ILE A 231 0.45 1.43 -15.08
N THR A 232 -0.05 1.18 -13.88
CA THR A 232 -0.50 -0.15 -13.46
C THR A 232 -1.67 -0.64 -14.31
N HIS A 233 -2.65 0.23 -14.59
CA HIS A 233 -3.80 -0.10 -15.43
C HIS A 233 -3.39 -0.44 -16.87
N LEU A 234 -2.42 0.30 -17.42
CA LEU A 234 -1.84 0.08 -18.75
C LEU A 234 -0.83 -1.09 -18.78
N ARG A 235 -0.58 -1.76 -17.64
CA ARG A 235 0.41 -2.84 -17.51
C ARG A 235 1.84 -2.43 -17.91
N LEU A 236 2.19 -1.16 -17.68
CA LEU A 236 3.50 -0.58 -18.02
C LEU A 236 4.50 -0.58 -16.86
N LEU A 237 4.16 -1.18 -15.71
CA LEU A 237 5.06 -1.18 -14.53
C LEU A 237 6.40 -1.86 -14.80
N ASP A 238 6.42 -2.92 -15.61
CA ASP A 238 7.65 -3.65 -15.98
C ASP A 238 8.43 -3.00 -17.14
N ASP A 239 7.86 -1.93 -17.74
CA ASP A 239 8.39 -1.21 -18.89
C ASP A 239 8.98 0.16 -18.52
N ILE A 240 8.87 0.55 -17.24
CA ILE A 240 9.25 1.86 -16.74
C ILE A 240 10.22 1.67 -15.56
N GLU A 241 11.29 2.44 -15.56
CA GLU A 241 12.30 2.40 -14.51
C GLU A 241 12.00 3.46 -13.44
N PHE A 242 12.00 3.06 -12.17
CA PHE A 242 11.93 4.01 -11.05
C PHE A 242 12.51 3.42 -9.77
N TYR A 243 12.91 4.31 -8.86
CA TYR A 243 13.53 3.92 -7.59
C TYR A 243 12.50 3.38 -6.60
N VAL A 244 12.23 2.06 -6.64
CA VAL A 244 11.23 1.42 -5.77
C VAL A 244 11.48 1.68 -4.28
N ASN A 245 12.74 1.76 -3.85
CA ASN A 245 13.12 2.12 -2.48
C ASN A 245 12.79 3.57 -2.10
N GLU A 246 12.63 4.46 -3.08
CA GLU A 246 12.17 5.81 -2.82
C GLU A 246 10.63 5.84 -2.79
N LEU A 247 9.97 5.02 -3.61
CA LEU A 247 8.52 4.84 -3.57
C LEU A 247 8.05 4.27 -2.21
N ILE A 248 8.80 3.34 -1.60
CA ILE A 248 8.47 2.83 -0.26
C ILE A 248 8.57 3.95 0.79
N LYS A 249 9.59 4.81 0.76
CA LYS A 249 9.73 5.94 1.68
C LYS A 249 8.57 6.93 1.53
N ILE A 250 8.21 7.25 0.28
CA ILE A 250 7.06 8.12 -0.01
C ILE A 250 5.77 7.48 0.54
N THR A 251 5.54 6.19 0.27
CA THR A 251 4.37 5.45 0.78
C THR A 251 4.32 5.48 2.30
N THR A 252 5.44 5.20 2.98
CA THR A 252 5.57 5.27 4.45
C THR A 252 5.25 6.66 4.98
N SER A 253 5.78 7.72 4.34
CA SER A 253 5.51 9.11 4.73
C SER A 253 4.04 9.51 4.55
N VAL A 254 3.34 8.91 3.59
CA VAL A 254 1.93 9.18 3.37
C VAL A 254 1.08 8.41 4.38
N LEU A 255 1.42 7.15 4.66
CA LEU A 255 0.75 6.35 5.68
C LEU A 255 0.89 6.96 7.08
N SER A 256 2.05 7.52 7.44
CA SER A 256 2.23 8.16 8.76
C SER A 256 1.30 9.36 8.96
N ARG A 257 0.90 10.04 7.88
CA ARG A 257 -0.04 11.16 7.91
C ARG A 257 -1.52 10.74 7.81
N TYR A 258 -1.79 9.48 7.43
CA TYR A 258 -3.14 8.93 7.37
C TYR A 258 -3.85 8.98 8.73
N ARG A 259 -3.12 8.91 9.84
CA ARG A 259 -3.69 8.91 11.19
C ARG A 259 -4.29 10.24 11.62
N SER A 260 -3.76 11.36 11.14
CA SER A 260 -4.09 12.69 11.65
C SER A 260 -5.22 13.38 10.89
N PHE A 261 -5.62 12.86 9.72
CA PHE A 261 -6.59 13.51 8.87
C PHE A 261 -7.50 12.45 8.26
N ASN A 262 -8.81 12.71 8.21
CA ASN A 262 -9.80 11.92 7.47
C ASN A 262 -9.56 12.02 5.94
N TYR A 263 -8.33 11.74 5.48
CA TYR A 263 -7.94 11.83 4.10
C TYR A 263 -8.73 10.84 3.25
N ASP A 264 -8.96 11.26 2.02
CA ASP A 264 -9.59 10.49 0.97
C ASP A 264 -8.91 9.13 0.80
N GLN A 265 -9.61 8.05 1.19
CA GLN A 265 -9.07 6.69 1.23
C GLN A 265 -8.69 6.18 -0.17
N LEU A 266 -9.17 6.84 -1.24
CA LEU A 266 -9.03 6.39 -2.62
C LEU A 266 -7.59 6.22 -3.08
N PHE A 267 -6.67 7.14 -2.72
CA PHE A 267 -5.29 7.01 -3.21
C PHE A 267 -4.51 5.88 -2.53
N LEU A 268 -4.82 5.53 -1.26
CA LEU A 268 -4.22 4.37 -0.60
C LEU A 268 -4.72 3.05 -1.21
N LEU A 269 -5.95 3.02 -1.72
CA LEU A 269 -6.44 1.90 -2.52
C LEU A 269 -5.66 1.75 -3.82
N HIS A 270 -5.24 2.85 -4.43
CA HIS A 270 -4.35 2.82 -5.59
C HIS A 270 -2.97 2.30 -5.22
N ALA A 271 -2.41 2.73 -4.08
CA ALA A 271 -1.12 2.24 -3.59
C ALA A 271 -1.10 0.70 -3.47
N SER A 272 -2.16 0.09 -2.94
CA SER A 272 -2.25 -1.38 -2.85
C SER A 272 -2.22 -2.08 -4.21
N LYS A 273 -2.90 -1.54 -5.22
CA LYS A 273 -2.86 -2.09 -6.59
C LYS A 273 -1.49 -1.92 -7.24
N ILE A 274 -0.86 -0.77 -7.05
CA ILE A 274 0.49 -0.46 -7.55
C ILE A 274 1.50 -1.43 -6.92
N TRP A 275 1.48 -1.58 -5.59
CA TRP A 275 2.38 -2.50 -4.89
C TRP A 275 2.12 -3.97 -5.25
N SER A 276 0.87 -4.39 -5.43
CA SER A 276 0.57 -5.72 -5.99
C SER A 276 1.17 -5.91 -7.39
N GLY A 277 1.12 -4.87 -8.25
CA GLY A 277 1.71 -4.91 -9.58
C GLY A 277 3.24 -5.01 -9.54
N ILE A 278 3.88 -4.23 -8.66
CA ILE A 278 5.35 -4.26 -8.43
C ILE A 278 5.78 -5.64 -7.93
N ILE A 279 5.11 -6.18 -6.92
CA ILE A 279 5.45 -7.47 -6.29
C ILE A 279 5.24 -8.64 -7.27
N ASN A 280 4.18 -8.61 -8.07
CA ASN A 280 3.87 -9.69 -9.00
C ASN A 280 4.45 -9.48 -10.40
N GLY A 281 5.18 -8.38 -10.63
CA GLY A 281 5.81 -8.07 -11.90
C GLY A 281 6.91 -9.08 -12.23
N PRO A 282 6.87 -9.74 -13.40
CA PRO A 282 7.84 -10.78 -13.77
C PRO A 282 9.27 -10.23 -13.90
N ARG A 283 9.44 -8.97 -14.28
CA ARG A 283 10.76 -8.33 -14.43
C ARG A 283 11.23 -7.64 -13.16
N ASN A 284 10.36 -7.55 -12.15
CA ASN A 284 10.66 -6.76 -10.97
C ASN A 284 11.56 -7.50 -9.98
N THR A 285 12.71 -6.92 -9.68
CA THR A 285 13.68 -7.42 -8.70
C THR A 285 13.39 -6.96 -7.27
N PHE A 286 12.29 -6.24 -7.04
CA PHE A 286 11.93 -5.77 -5.71
C PHE A 286 11.75 -6.92 -4.73
N LEU A 287 12.51 -6.85 -3.63
CA LEU A 287 12.43 -7.76 -2.49
C LEU A 287 12.03 -6.99 -1.23
N ILE A 288 11.23 -7.64 -0.40
CA ILE A 288 10.92 -7.24 0.96
C ILE A 288 12.04 -7.79 1.85
N ASP A 289 13.12 -7.01 1.96
CA ASP A 289 14.38 -7.37 2.63
C ASP A 289 14.61 -6.60 3.94
N THR A 290 13.73 -5.65 4.29
CA THR A 290 13.79 -4.89 5.55
C THR A 290 12.44 -4.87 6.25
N LEU A 291 12.47 -4.71 7.58
CA LEU A 291 11.27 -4.53 8.39
C LEU A 291 10.45 -3.30 7.97
N ASP A 292 11.10 -2.21 7.55
CA ASP A 292 10.39 -1.00 7.11
C ASP A 292 9.56 -1.23 5.85
N LYS A 293 10.13 -1.95 4.86
CA LYS A 293 9.39 -2.36 3.66
C LYS A 293 8.22 -3.26 4.03
N LEU A 294 8.45 -4.24 4.91
CA LEU A 294 7.42 -5.16 5.36
C LEU A 294 6.28 -4.43 6.10
N ASN A 295 6.61 -3.52 7.02
CA ASN A 295 5.65 -2.74 7.79
C ASN A 295 4.80 -1.84 6.90
N CYS A 296 5.45 -1.13 5.96
CA CYS A 296 4.79 -0.25 5.01
C CYS A 296 3.80 -1.03 4.13
N LEU A 297 4.23 -2.15 3.53
CA LEU A 297 3.36 -2.97 2.68
C LEU A 297 2.24 -3.65 3.46
N GLY A 298 2.53 -4.17 4.66
CA GLY A 298 1.50 -4.72 5.55
C GLY A 298 0.41 -3.70 5.85
N ALA A 299 0.78 -2.45 6.14
CA ALA A 299 -0.18 -1.37 6.37
C ALA A 299 -1.01 -1.02 5.13
N VAL A 300 -0.38 -0.87 3.95
CA VAL A 300 -1.08 -0.63 2.67
C VAL A 300 -2.10 -1.73 2.40
N PHE A 301 -1.71 -2.99 2.56
CA PHE A 301 -2.59 -4.12 2.29
C PHE A 301 -3.71 -4.25 3.33
N ALA A 302 -3.44 -3.93 4.60
CA ALA A 302 -4.47 -3.92 5.62
C ALA A 302 -5.58 -2.89 5.32
N ILE A 303 -5.21 -1.71 4.80
CA ILE A 303 -6.17 -0.68 4.38
C ILE A 303 -6.99 -1.13 3.18
N ASP A 304 -6.37 -1.72 2.15
CA ASP A 304 -7.09 -2.26 0.98
C ASP A 304 -8.09 -3.35 1.36
N LEU A 305 -7.67 -4.34 2.15
CA LEU A 305 -8.56 -5.41 2.59
C LEU A 305 -9.70 -4.88 3.47
N SER A 306 -9.43 -3.87 4.31
CA SER A 306 -10.46 -3.19 5.10
C SER A 306 -11.54 -2.57 4.20
N CYS A 307 -11.15 -1.85 3.16
CA CYS A 307 -12.11 -1.26 2.22
C CYS A 307 -12.90 -2.33 1.46
N LYS A 308 -12.28 -3.44 1.07
CA LYS A 308 -12.98 -4.57 0.44
C LYS A 308 -14.01 -5.20 1.36
N LEU A 309 -13.65 -5.49 2.61
CA LEU A 309 -14.60 -6.03 3.59
C LEU A 309 -15.74 -5.05 3.87
N ARG A 310 -15.47 -3.75 3.95
CA ARG A 310 -16.53 -2.74 4.11
C ARG A 310 -17.53 -2.77 2.95
N ASN A 311 -17.06 -2.96 1.71
CA ASN A 311 -17.95 -3.09 0.55
C ASN A 311 -18.82 -4.36 0.66
N VAL A 312 -18.23 -5.48 1.06
CA VAL A 312 -18.95 -6.75 1.28
C VAL A 312 -20.01 -6.62 2.38
N LEU A 313 -19.66 -5.98 3.50
CA LEU A 313 -20.57 -5.70 4.61
C LEU A 313 -21.72 -4.74 4.23
N LYS A 314 -21.57 -3.96 3.15
CA LYS A 314 -22.61 -3.13 2.56
C LYS A 314 -23.44 -3.86 1.49
N GLY A 315 -23.17 -5.13 1.23
CA GLY A 315 -23.83 -5.91 0.18
C GLY A 315 -23.31 -5.64 -1.23
N LEU A 316 -22.18 -4.96 -1.40
CA LEU A 316 -21.60 -4.63 -2.71
C LEU A 316 -20.75 -5.79 -3.29
N GLY A 317 -21.27 -7.02 -3.20
CA GLY A 317 -20.65 -8.25 -3.70
C GLY A 317 -19.93 -9.11 -2.65
N PRO A 318 -19.49 -10.33 -3.02
CA PRO A 318 -18.87 -11.29 -2.10
C PRO A 318 -17.37 -11.01 -1.85
N PHE A 319 -16.85 -11.46 -0.71
CA PHE A 319 -15.41 -11.39 -0.40
C PHE A 319 -14.66 -12.57 -1.01
N GLN A 320 -14.22 -12.47 -2.27
CA GLN A 320 -13.51 -13.57 -2.93
C GLN A 320 -12.02 -13.62 -2.57
N VAL A 321 -11.58 -14.70 -1.91
CA VAL A 321 -10.16 -14.92 -1.55
C VAL A 321 -9.35 -15.39 -2.77
N THR A 322 -8.84 -14.43 -3.53
CA THR A 322 -7.95 -14.67 -4.69
C THR A 322 -6.50 -14.89 -4.28
N LYS A 323 -5.64 -15.40 -5.18
CA LYS A 323 -4.19 -15.54 -4.96
C LYS A 323 -3.52 -14.24 -4.46
N ASN A 324 -3.92 -13.09 -5.02
CA ASN A 324 -3.41 -11.79 -4.59
C ASN A 324 -3.90 -11.42 -3.17
N ILE A 325 -5.12 -11.78 -2.79
CA ILE A 325 -5.59 -11.57 -1.42
C ILE A 325 -4.83 -12.47 -0.44
N LYS A 326 -4.56 -13.73 -0.79
CA LYS A 326 -3.75 -14.63 0.04
C LYS A 326 -2.33 -14.06 0.27
N GLN A 327 -1.65 -13.62 -0.80
CA GLN A 327 -0.34 -12.94 -0.69
C GLN A 327 -0.39 -11.72 0.24
N LYS A 328 -1.42 -10.86 0.09
CA LYS A 328 -1.62 -9.71 0.98
C LYS A 328 -1.79 -10.13 2.43
N LEU A 329 -2.59 -11.16 2.69
CA LEU A 329 -2.83 -11.69 4.04
C LEU A 329 -1.56 -12.26 4.67
N TYR A 330 -0.73 -12.98 3.92
CA TYR A 330 0.55 -13.47 4.45
C TYR A 330 1.55 -12.35 4.74
N ILE A 331 1.62 -11.32 3.88
CA ILE A 331 2.44 -10.14 4.14
C ILE A 331 1.96 -9.46 5.42
N ILE A 332 0.65 -9.25 5.59
CA ILE A 332 0.08 -8.70 6.83
C ILE A 332 0.39 -9.61 8.02
N TYR A 333 0.26 -10.93 7.87
CA TYR A 333 0.51 -11.90 8.93
C TYR A 333 1.93 -11.80 9.48
N ILE A 334 2.94 -11.80 8.61
CA ILE A 334 4.33 -11.69 9.06
C ILE A 334 4.64 -10.29 9.60
N THR A 335 4.02 -9.23 9.05
CA THR A 335 4.09 -7.88 9.65
C THR A 335 3.55 -7.85 11.09
N LEU A 336 2.53 -8.65 11.42
CA LEU A 336 1.97 -8.74 12.77
C LEU A 336 2.90 -9.47 13.77
N ALA A 337 3.74 -10.39 13.31
CA ALA A 337 4.58 -11.21 14.19
C ALA A 337 5.43 -10.41 15.22
N PRO A 338 6.17 -9.35 14.82
CA PRO A 338 7.00 -8.57 15.75
C PRO A 338 6.23 -7.51 16.56
N ILE A 339 4.95 -7.23 16.28
CA ILE A 339 4.16 -6.12 16.89
C ILE A 339 3.81 -6.35 18.39
N THR A 340 4.15 -7.50 18.94
CA THR A 340 3.80 -7.88 20.33
C THR A 340 4.34 -6.96 21.43
N LYS A 341 5.38 -6.14 21.16
CA LYS A 341 5.93 -5.15 22.10
C LYS A 341 5.35 -3.75 21.85
N VAL A 342 4.91 -3.11 22.93
CA VAL A 342 4.29 -1.77 22.94
C VAL A 342 5.31 -0.66 22.66
N ASP A 343 6.61 -0.94 22.84
CA ASP A 343 7.62 0.11 22.95
C ASP A 343 8.31 0.49 21.64
N ASP A 344 8.03 -0.20 20.52
CA ASP A 344 8.59 0.20 19.23
C ASP A 344 7.72 1.26 18.54
N LEU A 345 8.10 2.53 18.72
CA LEU A 345 7.44 3.71 18.14
C LEU A 345 7.16 3.58 16.64
N SER A 346 8.03 2.91 15.88
CA SER A 346 7.86 2.72 14.44
C SER A 346 6.66 1.81 14.11
N SER A 347 6.41 0.80 14.95
CA SER A 347 5.30 -0.14 14.80
C SER A 347 3.94 0.46 15.20
N LEU A 348 3.95 1.46 16.10
CA LEU A 348 2.73 2.13 16.55
C LEU A 348 2.05 2.94 15.46
N SER A 349 2.79 3.40 14.44
CA SER A 349 2.23 4.23 13.36
C SER A 349 1.19 3.50 12.52
N PHE A 350 1.30 2.16 12.39
CA PHE A 350 0.39 1.38 11.53
C PHE A 350 -0.59 0.48 12.30
N GLN A 351 -0.50 0.44 13.63
CA GLN A 351 -1.37 -0.40 14.46
C GLN A 351 -2.86 -0.12 14.23
N SER A 352 -3.23 1.12 13.92
CA SER A 352 -4.62 1.50 13.62
C SER A 352 -5.16 0.82 12.37
N ALA A 353 -4.34 0.65 11.32
CA ALA A 353 -4.74 -0.03 10.08
C ALA A 353 -5.04 -1.51 10.35
N PHE A 354 -4.17 -2.19 11.11
CA PHE A 354 -4.37 -3.59 11.48
C PHE A 354 -5.57 -3.81 12.41
N LYS A 355 -5.78 -2.91 13.39
CA LYS A 355 -6.97 -2.93 14.26
C LYS A 355 -8.26 -2.72 13.45
N GLY A 356 -8.24 -1.78 12.51
CA GLY A 356 -9.37 -1.54 11.60
C GLY A 356 -9.71 -2.78 10.76
N LEU A 357 -8.69 -3.45 10.22
CA LEU A 357 -8.87 -4.70 9.47
C LEU A 357 -9.43 -5.81 10.36
N HIS A 358 -8.91 -5.96 11.59
CA HIS A 358 -9.39 -6.94 12.57
C HIS A 358 -10.89 -6.77 12.86
N ILE A 359 -11.33 -5.55 13.18
CA ILE A 359 -12.75 -5.24 13.46
C ILE A 359 -13.63 -5.64 12.27
N LEU A 360 -13.20 -5.35 11.05
CA LEU A 360 -13.98 -5.67 9.85
C LEU A 360 -14.04 -7.17 9.57
N PHE A 361 -12.98 -7.93 9.84
CA PHE A 361 -13.02 -9.38 9.75
C PHE A 361 -13.95 -10.00 10.80
N ARG A 362 -13.93 -9.48 12.04
CA ARG A 362 -14.88 -9.89 13.07
C ARG A 362 -16.32 -9.70 12.60
N MET A 363 -16.66 -8.49 12.14
CA MET A 363 -17.99 -8.19 11.59
C MET A 363 -18.34 -9.07 10.39
N TYR A 364 -17.35 -9.42 9.57
CA TYR A 364 -17.53 -10.32 8.43
C TYR A 364 -17.88 -11.74 8.88
N PHE A 365 -17.18 -12.29 9.86
CA PHE A 365 -17.47 -13.62 10.40
C PHE A 365 -18.81 -13.69 11.16
N GLU A 366 -19.22 -12.60 11.81
CA GLU A 366 -20.54 -12.52 12.47
C GLU A 366 -21.70 -12.48 11.47
N LYS A 367 -21.50 -11.90 10.28
CA LYS A 367 -22.59 -11.65 9.30
C LYS A 367 -22.63 -12.61 8.12
N CYS A 368 -21.51 -13.21 7.74
CA CYS A 368 -21.40 -14.00 6.51
C CYS A 368 -21.18 -15.48 6.83
N SER A 369 -21.84 -16.36 6.07
CA SER A 369 -21.54 -17.80 6.10
C SER A 369 -20.16 -18.08 5.48
N PHE A 370 -19.47 -19.09 6.02
CA PHE A 370 -18.16 -19.54 5.54
C PHE A 370 -18.29 -20.42 4.28
N ASP A 371 -18.75 -19.85 3.17
CA ASP A 371 -18.79 -20.55 1.87
C ASP A 371 -17.47 -20.43 1.10
N HIS A 372 -16.36 -20.74 1.79
CA HIS A 372 -15.01 -20.70 1.24
C HIS A 372 -14.42 -22.12 1.20
N THR A 373 -13.43 -22.34 0.32
CA THR A 373 -12.59 -23.55 0.41
C THR A 373 -11.91 -23.62 1.78
N ILE A 374 -11.66 -24.83 2.29
CA ILE A 374 -11.01 -25.05 3.60
C ILE A 374 -9.71 -24.25 3.72
N GLU A 375 -8.90 -24.23 2.66
CA GLU A 375 -7.66 -23.45 2.61
C GLU A 375 -7.91 -21.94 2.78
N ASN A 376 -8.91 -21.39 2.09
CA ASN A 376 -9.27 -19.98 2.21
C ASN A 376 -9.79 -19.66 3.62
N GLN A 377 -10.68 -20.48 4.17
CA GLN A 377 -11.16 -20.33 5.55
C GLN A 377 -9.98 -20.30 6.51
N PHE A 378 -9.05 -21.25 6.35
CA PHE A 378 -7.89 -21.37 7.20
C PHE A 378 -6.99 -20.12 7.16
N ILE A 379 -6.70 -19.57 5.98
CA ILE A 379 -5.88 -18.33 5.87
C ILE A 379 -6.56 -17.14 6.56
N LEU A 380 -7.88 -17.00 6.41
CA LEU A 380 -8.64 -15.92 7.06
C LEU A 380 -8.62 -16.07 8.59
N LEU A 381 -8.85 -17.29 9.10
CA LEU A 381 -8.82 -17.59 10.53
C LEU A 381 -7.41 -17.43 11.11
N GLN A 382 -6.40 -17.86 10.38
CA GLN A 382 -4.99 -17.71 10.73
C GLN A 382 -4.62 -16.23 10.90
N TYR A 383 -4.98 -15.37 9.94
CA TYR A 383 -4.83 -13.91 10.10
C TYR A 383 -5.60 -13.40 11.33
N PHE A 384 -6.86 -13.81 11.49
CA PHE A 384 -7.73 -13.30 12.54
C PHE A 384 -7.17 -13.60 13.94
N ILE A 385 -6.76 -14.84 14.21
CA ILE A 385 -6.17 -15.21 15.49
C ILE A 385 -4.82 -14.51 15.70
N LYS A 386 -3.97 -14.45 14.66
CA LYS A 386 -2.69 -13.73 14.73
C LYS A 386 -2.89 -12.26 15.11
N SER A 387 -3.93 -11.62 14.58
CA SER A 387 -4.26 -10.23 14.88
C SER A 387 -4.73 -10.03 16.32
N HIS A 388 -5.50 -10.97 16.90
CA HIS A 388 -5.83 -10.94 18.34
C HIS A 388 -4.57 -10.96 19.21
N VAL A 389 -3.68 -11.93 18.96
CA VAL A 389 -2.45 -12.12 19.72
C VAL A 389 -1.55 -10.89 19.60
N SER A 390 -1.32 -10.44 18.37
CA SER A 390 -0.31 -9.42 18.08
C SER A 390 -0.77 -8.01 18.46
N LEU A 391 -2.07 -7.72 18.30
CA LEU A 391 -2.66 -6.40 18.61
C LEU A 391 -3.21 -6.32 20.05
N LYS A 392 -3.11 -7.41 20.83
CA LYS A 392 -3.65 -7.56 22.19
C LYS A 392 -5.16 -7.27 22.25
N ILE A 393 -5.90 -7.73 21.24
CA ILE A 393 -7.36 -7.55 21.18
C ILE A 393 -8.01 -8.70 21.96
N PRO A 394 -8.94 -8.42 22.89
CA PRO A 394 -9.67 -9.47 23.59
C PRO A 394 -10.43 -10.38 22.60
N ILE A 395 -10.49 -11.66 22.93
CA ILE A 395 -11.27 -12.67 22.19
C ILE A 395 -12.51 -12.78 23.05
N GLU A 396 -13.67 -12.52 22.46
CA GLU A 396 -14.93 -12.69 23.16
C GLU A 396 -15.34 -14.17 23.15
N PRO A 397 -15.92 -14.70 24.24
CA PRO A 397 -16.26 -16.13 24.37
C PRO A 397 -17.12 -16.66 23.21
N ASP A 398 -18.01 -15.84 22.67
CA ASP A 398 -18.96 -16.25 21.62
C ASP A 398 -18.29 -16.56 20.27
N ASN A 399 -17.02 -16.17 20.09
CA ASN A 399 -16.27 -16.43 18.86
C ASN A 399 -15.56 -17.79 18.84
N GLU A 400 -15.72 -18.62 19.88
CA GLU A 400 -14.97 -19.88 20.02
C GLU A 400 -15.48 -21.04 19.15
N HIS A 401 -16.72 -20.98 18.65
CA HIS A 401 -17.36 -22.10 17.93
C HIS A 401 -16.89 -22.30 16.47
N VAL A 402 -15.92 -21.52 15.97
CA VAL A 402 -15.63 -21.39 14.53
C VAL A 402 -14.45 -22.25 14.03
N PHE A 403 -13.87 -23.17 14.82
CA PHE A 403 -12.56 -23.79 14.47
C PHE A 403 -12.53 -25.35 14.54
N TYR A 404 -12.19 -26.08 13.45
CA TYR A 404 -12.02 -27.57 13.46
C TYR A 404 -10.85 -28.17 12.61
N GLN A 405 -10.21 -29.20 13.22
CA GLN A 405 -9.16 -30.24 12.91
C GLN A 405 -7.77 -29.96 12.28
N LEU A 406 -6.72 -30.59 12.87
CA LEU A 406 -5.24 -30.59 12.72
C LEU A 406 -4.53 -29.21 12.58
N HIS A 407 -5.02 -28.39 11.67
CA HIS A 407 -4.83 -26.94 11.71
C HIS A 407 -5.39 -26.36 13.01
N THR A 408 -6.39 -27.01 13.60
CA THR A 408 -6.78 -26.72 14.98
C THR A 408 -5.66 -26.89 15.96
N SER A 409 -4.71 -27.80 15.84
CA SER A 409 -3.69 -27.94 16.89
C SER A 409 -2.77 -26.71 16.91
N PHE A 410 -2.41 -26.19 15.73
CA PHE A 410 -1.70 -24.91 15.63
C PHE A 410 -2.60 -23.72 16.01
N LEU A 411 -3.81 -23.61 15.48
CA LEU A 411 -4.72 -22.50 15.82
C LEU A 411 -5.14 -22.54 17.30
N ALA A 412 -5.39 -23.72 17.86
CA ALA A 412 -5.65 -23.98 19.27
C ALA A 412 -4.43 -23.62 20.11
N SER A 413 -3.19 -23.89 19.66
CA SER A 413 -2.01 -23.37 20.37
C SER A 413 -2.03 -21.84 20.45
N GLN A 414 -2.47 -21.14 19.40
CA GLN A 414 -2.61 -19.68 19.41
C GLN A 414 -3.77 -19.19 20.30
N LEU A 415 -4.90 -19.89 20.27
CA LEU A 415 -6.08 -19.61 21.10
C LEU A 415 -5.77 -19.86 22.58
N LEU A 416 -5.17 -21.00 22.89
CA LEU A 416 -4.67 -21.38 24.21
C LEU A 416 -3.69 -20.33 24.74
N TYR A 417 -2.71 -19.91 23.93
CA TYR A 417 -1.81 -18.82 24.29
C TYR A 417 -2.57 -17.54 24.66
N THR A 418 -3.59 -17.20 23.88
CA THR A 418 -4.43 -16.02 24.12
C THR A 418 -5.27 -16.15 25.39
N ARG A 419 -5.80 -17.34 25.68
CA ARG A 419 -6.55 -17.64 26.90
C ARG A 419 -5.64 -17.51 28.12
N ILE A 420 -4.48 -18.17 28.11
CA ILE A 420 -3.56 -18.18 29.27
C ILE A 420 -3.05 -16.78 29.61
N ILE A 421 -2.82 -15.91 28.61
CA ILE A 421 -2.40 -14.53 28.88
C ILE A 421 -3.49 -13.70 29.58
N LYS A 422 -4.76 -14.02 29.35
CA LYS A 422 -5.90 -13.25 29.89
C LYS A 422 -6.44 -13.82 31.19
N SER A 423 -6.41 -15.13 31.36
CA SER A 423 -6.96 -15.77 32.56
C SER A 423 -6.12 -15.42 33.78
N THR A 424 -6.68 -14.61 34.67
CA THR A 424 -6.15 -14.37 36.02
C THR A 424 -6.57 -15.47 37.02
N VAL A 425 -7.27 -16.50 36.55
CA VAL A 425 -8.03 -17.48 37.37
C VAL A 425 -7.56 -18.91 37.09
N ASP A 426 -7.58 -19.74 38.14
CA ASP A 426 -7.03 -21.10 38.29
C ASP A 426 -6.99 -21.98 37.02
N GLU A 427 -5.76 -22.39 36.65
CA GLU A 427 -5.33 -22.97 35.37
C GLU A 427 -5.47 -24.51 35.30
N SER A 428 -6.43 -25.14 35.99
CA SER A 428 -6.37 -26.60 36.22
C SER A 428 -6.91 -27.50 35.10
N ASN A 429 -7.52 -26.99 34.03
CA ASN A 429 -8.09 -27.84 32.96
C ASN A 429 -7.69 -27.35 31.56
N HIS A 430 -6.60 -27.88 31.01
CA HIS A 430 -6.17 -27.60 29.63
C HIS A 430 -6.01 -28.89 28.80
N PRO A 431 -7.10 -29.53 28.34
CA PRO A 431 -7.02 -30.72 27.49
C PRO A 431 -6.36 -30.47 26.12
N ASP A 432 -6.32 -29.22 25.67
CA ASP A 432 -5.97 -28.85 24.28
C ASP A 432 -4.50 -29.13 23.89
N TYR A 433 -3.56 -29.29 24.84
CA TYR A 433 -2.15 -29.57 24.50
C TYR A 433 -1.89 -31.05 24.22
N LEU A 434 -2.74 -31.97 24.71
CA LEU A 434 -2.64 -33.40 24.38
C LEU A 434 -2.89 -33.63 22.90
N ASP A 435 -3.82 -32.88 22.32
CA ASP A 435 -4.10 -32.93 20.89
C ASP A 435 -2.92 -32.43 20.06
N MET A 436 -2.13 -31.49 20.57
CA MET A 436 -0.87 -31.09 19.95
C MET A 436 0.15 -32.25 19.94
N ILE A 437 0.31 -32.98 21.05
CA ILE A 437 1.22 -34.14 21.13
C ILE A 437 0.78 -35.22 20.14
N LYS A 438 -0.51 -35.56 20.12
CA LYS A 438 -1.10 -36.51 19.17
C LYS A 438 -0.89 -36.06 17.72
N SER A 439 -1.12 -34.79 17.43
CA SER A 439 -0.95 -34.25 16.06
C SER A 439 0.50 -34.30 15.58
N LEU A 440 1.47 -34.06 16.48
CA LEU A 440 2.89 -34.13 16.15
C LEU A 440 3.42 -35.57 16.04
N SER A 441 2.68 -36.56 16.53
CA SER A 441 3.01 -37.99 16.46
C SER A 441 2.19 -38.77 15.44
N ASP A 442 1.27 -38.11 14.74
CA ASP A 442 0.46 -38.75 13.71
C ASP A 442 1.33 -39.32 12.58
N ASP A 443 1.19 -40.62 12.31
CA ASP A 443 2.00 -41.32 11.30
C ASP A 443 1.82 -40.71 9.90
N ASN A 444 0.61 -40.22 9.55
CA ASN A 444 0.38 -39.61 8.25
C ASN A 444 1.13 -38.27 8.15
N TYR A 445 1.09 -37.45 9.20
CA TYR A 445 1.87 -36.22 9.31
C TYR A 445 3.36 -36.50 9.17
N ILE A 446 3.91 -37.44 9.95
CA ILE A 446 5.34 -37.79 9.93
C ILE A 446 5.75 -38.31 8.55
N ASN A 447 4.99 -39.25 7.99
CA ASN A 447 5.30 -39.85 6.69
C ASN A 447 5.19 -38.83 5.56
N LYS A 448 4.25 -37.89 5.63
CA LYS A 448 4.15 -36.79 4.66
C LYS A 448 5.33 -35.84 4.81
N LEU A 449 5.63 -35.39 6.03
CA LEU A 449 6.76 -34.49 6.30
C LEU A 449 8.10 -35.08 5.84
N ARG A 450 8.33 -36.38 6.07
CA ARG A 450 9.54 -37.07 5.61
C ARG A 450 9.64 -37.18 4.09
N ARG A 451 8.51 -37.42 3.41
CA ARG A 451 8.46 -37.61 1.94
C ARG A 451 8.52 -36.29 1.18
N GLU A 452 7.75 -35.30 1.62
CA GLU A 452 7.47 -34.08 0.87
C GLU A 452 8.22 -32.87 1.42
N GLN A 453 8.76 -32.96 2.64
CA GLN A 453 9.43 -31.84 3.34
C GLN A 453 8.56 -30.58 3.46
N GLN A 454 7.23 -30.73 3.35
CA GLN A 454 6.23 -29.67 3.36
C GLN A 454 4.91 -30.16 3.97
N ILE A 455 4.06 -29.23 4.42
CA ILE A 455 2.70 -29.49 4.93
C ILE A 455 1.70 -29.09 3.84
N VAL A 456 0.61 -29.86 3.63
CA VAL A 456 -0.38 -29.64 2.51
C VAL A 456 -0.89 -28.20 2.44
N LEU A 457 -1.05 -27.56 3.60
CA LEU A 457 -1.22 -26.13 3.87
C LEU A 457 -0.49 -25.14 2.95
N TYR A 458 0.81 -25.37 2.81
CA TYR A 458 1.76 -24.29 2.59
C TYR A 458 2.67 -24.53 1.38
N GLU A 459 2.43 -25.60 0.60
CA GLU A 459 3.21 -26.00 -0.56
C GLU A 459 3.32 -24.86 -1.60
N ASP A 460 2.21 -24.17 -1.87
CA ASP A 460 2.14 -23.06 -2.83
C ASP A 460 2.53 -21.69 -2.26
N VAL A 461 2.64 -21.59 -0.93
CA VAL A 461 2.82 -20.31 -0.25
C VAL A 461 4.21 -19.76 -0.51
N LYS A 462 5.25 -20.58 -0.40
CA LYS A 462 6.64 -20.15 -0.60
C LYS A 462 6.95 -19.81 -2.05
N ASN A 463 6.64 -20.72 -2.97
CA ASN A 463 6.97 -20.57 -4.39
C ASN A 463 6.10 -19.53 -5.09
N GLY A 464 4.86 -19.32 -4.63
CA GLY A 464 3.94 -18.35 -5.20
C GLY A 464 3.89 -17.06 -4.41
N GLN A 465 3.30 -17.12 -3.23
CA GLN A 465 2.78 -15.96 -2.52
C GLN A 465 3.86 -15.16 -1.79
N LEU A 466 4.90 -15.85 -1.30
CA LEU A 466 6.00 -15.27 -0.51
C LEU A 466 7.31 -15.12 -1.29
N SER A 467 7.34 -15.40 -2.59
CA SER A 467 8.56 -15.37 -3.42
C SER A 467 9.33 -14.03 -3.39
N LYS A 468 8.68 -12.91 -3.06
CA LYS A 468 9.31 -11.59 -2.92
C LYS A 468 9.76 -11.25 -1.51
N LEU A 469 9.48 -12.10 -0.53
CA LEU A 469 9.92 -11.95 0.85
C LEU A 469 11.31 -12.57 1.00
N ASN A 470 12.31 -11.75 1.34
CA ASN A 470 13.69 -12.23 1.45
C ASN A 470 13.93 -12.89 2.82
N ASN A 471 14.72 -13.97 2.84
CA ASN A 471 15.10 -14.69 4.07
C ASN A 471 15.76 -13.78 5.13
N ILE A 472 16.47 -12.73 4.72
CA ILE A 472 17.01 -11.70 5.62
C ILE A 472 15.89 -11.01 6.40
N CYS A 473 14.81 -10.61 5.73
CA CYS A 473 13.66 -9.98 6.39
C CYS A 473 12.95 -10.96 7.33
N ILE A 474 12.74 -12.19 6.89
CA ILE A 474 12.16 -13.27 7.71
C ILE A 474 12.99 -13.47 8.98
N ASN A 475 14.30 -13.63 8.85
CA ASN A 475 15.22 -13.79 9.97
C ASN A 475 15.22 -12.58 10.90
N GLN A 476 15.14 -11.35 10.39
CA GLN A 476 14.99 -10.14 11.20
C GLN A 476 13.69 -10.16 12.02
N VAL A 477 12.56 -10.53 11.40
CA VAL A 477 11.26 -10.64 12.10
C VAL A 477 11.36 -11.65 13.24
N PHE A 478 11.83 -12.86 12.95
CA PHE A 478 11.89 -13.94 13.92
C PHE A 478 12.93 -13.72 15.01
N SER A 479 14.08 -13.11 14.69
CA SER A 479 15.08 -12.71 15.68
C SER A 479 14.51 -11.67 16.66
N LYS A 480 13.76 -10.68 16.14
CA LYS A 480 13.10 -9.68 16.98
C LYS A 480 12.02 -10.28 17.88
N CYS A 481 11.25 -11.24 17.37
CA CYS A 481 10.31 -12.02 18.16
C CYS A 481 11.01 -12.81 19.27
N LEU A 482 12.16 -13.43 18.99
CA LEU A 482 12.93 -14.20 19.96
C LEU A 482 13.49 -13.31 21.08
N VAL A 483 14.15 -12.20 20.73
CA VAL A 483 14.64 -11.21 21.71
C VAL A 483 13.50 -10.72 22.60
N SER A 484 12.34 -10.45 22.00
CA SER A 484 11.14 -10.05 22.74
C SER A 484 10.69 -11.06 23.79
N LEU A 485 10.77 -12.33 23.43
CA LEU A 485 10.37 -13.45 24.25
C LEU A 485 11.36 -13.68 25.40
N MET A 486 12.65 -13.50 25.12
CA MET A 486 13.71 -13.54 26.12
C MET A 486 13.56 -12.44 27.17
N ASP A 487 13.28 -11.21 26.74
CA ASP A 487 13.06 -10.09 27.66
C ASP A 487 11.80 -10.27 28.53
N ALA A 488 10.78 -10.96 28.02
CA ALA A 488 9.59 -11.30 28.80
C ALA A 488 9.91 -12.35 29.88
N SER A 489 10.85 -13.26 29.59
CA SER A 489 11.25 -14.35 30.51
C SER A 489 12.13 -13.89 31.68
N SER A 490 12.82 -12.76 31.55
CA SER A 490 13.69 -12.20 32.60
C SER A 490 12.93 -11.44 33.69
N ARG A 491 11.64 -11.15 33.49
CA ARG A 491 10.82 -10.43 34.48
C ARG A 491 10.60 -11.29 35.74
N PRO A 492 10.58 -10.68 36.95
CA PRO A 492 10.42 -11.41 38.19
C PRO A 492 9.20 -12.33 38.13
N LYS A 493 9.44 -13.62 38.38
CA LYS A 493 8.41 -14.65 38.27
C LYS A 493 7.32 -14.37 39.30
N PHE A 494 6.06 -14.57 38.89
CA PHE A 494 5.00 -14.84 39.85
C PHE A 494 5.47 -15.98 40.77
N ALA A 495 5.32 -15.81 42.09
CA ALA A 495 5.73 -16.80 43.08
C ALA A 495 5.24 -18.19 42.63
N ASP A 496 6.14 -19.17 42.62
CA ASP A 496 5.98 -20.54 42.07
C ASP A 496 5.02 -21.42 42.90
N ASN A 497 3.96 -20.81 43.44
CA ASN A 497 2.94 -21.40 44.28
C ASN A 497 1.83 -22.09 43.44
N ARG A 498 2.11 -22.40 42.17
CA ARG A 498 1.17 -23.07 41.27
C ARG A 498 1.20 -24.58 41.49
N ASN A 499 0.05 -25.22 41.26
CA ASN A 499 -0.20 -26.65 41.36
C ASN A 499 0.91 -27.50 40.70
N SER A 500 1.27 -28.65 41.28
CA SER A 500 2.28 -29.59 40.76
C SER A 500 2.00 -30.00 39.32
N GLU A 501 0.72 -30.14 38.97
CA GLU A 501 0.23 -30.42 37.62
C GLU A 501 0.71 -29.39 36.58
N TYR A 502 0.65 -28.10 36.91
CA TYR A 502 1.17 -27.05 36.04
C TYR A 502 2.68 -27.22 35.77
N LYS A 503 3.44 -27.62 36.79
CA LYS A 503 4.89 -27.85 36.65
C LYS A 503 5.17 -29.03 35.71
N ILE A 504 4.34 -30.07 35.76
CA ILE A 504 4.39 -31.21 34.84
C ILE A 504 4.08 -30.76 33.40
N TYR A 505 2.97 -30.06 33.17
CA TYR A 505 2.59 -29.61 31.83
C TYR A 505 3.62 -28.66 31.22
N ARG A 506 4.17 -27.76 32.02
CA ARG A 506 5.29 -26.90 31.61
C ARG A 506 6.52 -27.72 31.19
N HIS A 507 6.87 -28.75 31.97
CA HIS A 507 8.00 -29.62 31.66
C HIS A 507 7.76 -30.44 30.39
N LEU A 508 6.55 -30.96 30.20
CA LEU A 508 6.15 -31.67 28.98
C LEU A 508 6.22 -30.75 27.76
N LEU A 509 5.62 -29.56 27.84
CA LEU A 509 5.66 -28.59 26.73
C LEU A 509 7.10 -28.19 26.40
N ALA A 510 7.97 -28.02 27.40
CA ALA A 510 9.40 -27.78 27.17
C ALA A 510 10.05 -28.92 26.38
N ARG A 511 9.75 -30.18 26.71
CA ARG A 511 10.25 -31.34 25.96
C ARG A 511 9.68 -31.41 24.55
N VAL A 512 8.41 -31.08 24.36
CA VAL A 512 7.79 -30.99 23.02
C VAL A 512 8.48 -29.91 22.19
N VAL A 513 8.73 -28.73 22.76
CA VAL A 513 9.46 -27.63 22.11
C VAL A 513 10.85 -28.06 21.65
N VAL A 514 11.61 -28.74 22.51
CA VAL A 514 12.96 -29.26 22.15
C VAL A 514 12.85 -30.30 21.03
N SER A 515 11.96 -31.26 21.17
CA SER A 515 11.78 -32.33 20.18
C SER A 515 11.36 -31.75 18.83
N PHE A 516 10.42 -30.81 18.82
CA PHE A 516 9.97 -30.12 17.61
C PHE A 516 11.06 -29.26 16.97
N TYR A 517 11.94 -28.66 17.78
CA TYR A 517 13.11 -27.96 17.26
C TYR A 517 14.07 -28.91 16.52
N ASP A 518 14.28 -30.12 17.06
CA ASP A 518 15.22 -31.11 16.54
C ASP A 518 14.68 -31.87 15.31
N SER A 519 13.47 -32.41 15.39
CA SER A 519 12.91 -33.34 14.40
C SER A 519 11.64 -32.88 13.69
N ASN A 520 11.04 -31.74 14.06
CA ASN A 520 9.73 -31.26 13.56
C ASN A 520 8.51 -32.14 13.88
N TYR A 521 8.72 -33.34 14.42
CA TYR A 521 7.68 -34.28 14.84
C TYR A 521 8.10 -34.97 16.14
N LEU A 522 7.15 -35.67 16.77
CA LEU A 522 7.41 -36.55 17.91
C LEU A 522 7.37 -37.99 17.41
N ASP A 523 8.42 -38.78 17.66
CA ASP A 523 8.31 -40.22 17.42
C ASP A 523 7.27 -40.84 18.38
N GLN A 524 6.66 -41.95 17.95
CA GLN A 524 5.57 -42.57 18.69
C GLN A 524 5.96 -42.92 20.13
N MET A 525 7.19 -43.37 20.37
CA MET A 525 7.66 -43.73 21.71
C MET A 525 7.74 -42.50 22.62
N THR A 526 8.27 -41.39 22.11
CA THR A 526 8.31 -40.11 22.83
C THR A 526 6.91 -39.57 23.12
N ALA A 527 5.99 -39.66 22.15
CA ALA A 527 4.62 -39.20 22.32
C ALA A 527 3.85 -40.06 23.34
N ASP A 528 3.92 -41.39 23.25
CA ASP A 528 3.31 -42.32 24.20
C ASP A 528 3.82 -42.06 25.62
N TYR A 529 5.12 -41.81 25.76
CA TYR A 529 5.72 -41.44 27.03
C TYR A 529 5.16 -40.12 27.58
N PHE A 530 5.03 -39.07 26.75
CA PHE A 530 4.42 -37.81 27.18
C PHE A 530 2.94 -37.97 27.55
N MET A 531 2.19 -38.79 26.81
CA MET A 531 0.79 -39.10 27.09
C MET A 531 0.64 -39.83 28.44
N ARG A 532 1.45 -40.87 28.70
CA ARG A 532 1.45 -41.58 29.99
C ARG A 532 1.75 -40.65 31.17
N LEU A 533 2.72 -39.74 31.02
CA LEU A 533 3.01 -38.74 32.04
C LEU A 533 1.80 -37.83 32.33
N CYS A 534 0.94 -37.55 31.36
CA CYS A 534 -0.29 -36.78 31.62
C CYS A 534 -1.33 -37.63 32.36
N GLU A 535 -1.53 -38.88 31.93
CA GLU A 535 -2.50 -39.81 32.51
C GLU A 535 -2.16 -40.16 33.97
N ASP A 536 -0.89 -40.45 34.27
CA ASP A 536 -0.47 -40.84 35.62
C ASP A 536 -0.65 -39.70 36.63
N ASN A 537 -0.42 -38.45 36.21
CA ASN A 537 -0.58 -37.30 37.08
C ASN A 537 -2.04 -36.96 37.37
N SER A 538 -2.95 -37.20 36.41
CA SER A 538 -4.39 -37.08 36.66
C SER A 538 -4.86 -38.05 37.77
N ARG A 539 -4.21 -39.22 37.89
CA ARG A 539 -4.52 -40.22 38.94
C ARG A 539 -3.91 -39.86 40.28
N ILE A 540 -2.66 -39.38 40.31
CA ILE A 540 -1.93 -39.04 41.55
C ILE A 540 -2.52 -37.80 42.23
N SER A 541 -3.03 -36.82 41.48
CA SER A 541 -3.71 -35.63 42.03
C SER A 541 -4.87 -35.98 42.98
N SER A 542 -5.48 -37.16 42.82
CA SER A 542 -6.56 -37.65 43.70
C SER A 542 -6.08 -38.33 44.99
N GLN A 543 -4.79 -38.63 45.12
CA GLN A 543 -4.20 -39.33 46.27
C GLN A 543 -3.04 -38.51 46.85
N SER A 544 -3.33 -37.71 47.87
CA SER A 544 -2.33 -36.92 48.61
C SER A 544 -1.28 -37.84 49.26
N LEU A 545 -0.20 -38.13 48.54
CA LEU A 545 0.94 -38.87 49.05
C LEU A 545 2.22 -38.10 48.73
N VAL A 546 2.87 -37.64 49.79
CA VAL A 546 4.11 -36.86 49.79
C VAL A 546 5.25 -37.72 49.24
N TYR A 547 5.52 -37.63 47.93
CA TYR A 547 6.67 -38.29 47.31
C TYR A 547 7.83 -37.31 47.13
N SER A 548 9.04 -37.77 47.48
CA SER A 548 10.29 -37.03 47.36
C SER A 548 10.88 -37.10 45.94
N ASP A 549 11.68 -36.09 45.60
CA ASP A 549 12.30 -35.72 44.30
C ASP A 549 13.17 -36.79 43.58
N LYS A 550 13.00 -38.09 43.83
CA LYS A 550 13.88 -39.14 43.29
C LYS A 550 13.67 -39.53 41.82
N PHE A 551 12.64 -39.06 41.14
CA PHE A 551 12.38 -39.41 39.72
C PHE A 551 13.26 -38.66 38.70
N ALA A 552 14.19 -37.80 39.15
CA ALA A 552 14.94 -36.91 38.26
C ALA A 552 16.22 -37.49 37.64
N ASN A 553 16.71 -38.67 38.05
CA ASN A 553 18.13 -39.01 37.84
C ASN A 553 18.48 -40.02 36.73
N ASP A 554 17.53 -40.62 36.01
CA ASP A 554 17.86 -41.78 35.14
C ASP A 554 17.95 -41.50 33.62
N PHE A 555 17.92 -40.23 33.20
CA PHE A 555 18.25 -39.87 31.81
C PHE A 555 19.63 -39.22 31.73
N THR A 556 20.67 -40.05 31.79
CA THR A 556 22.02 -39.69 31.36
C THR A 556 22.10 -39.79 29.84
N TYR A 557 22.35 -38.67 29.16
CA TYR A 557 23.19 -38.50 27.94
C TYR A 557 22.80 -37.21 27.19
N LYS A 558 23.70 -36.21 27.22
CA LYS A 558 23.75 -34.95 26.42
C LYS A 558 22.55 -33.99 26.39
N ALA A 559 21.31 -34.43 26.61
CA ALA A 559 20.12 -33.57 26.66
C ALA A 559 19.91 -32.88 28.04
N ALA A 560 20.67 -33.28 29.05
CA ALA A 560 20.49 -32.84 30.43
C ALA A 560 20.87 -31.37 30.67
N THR A 561 21.81 -30.80 29.91
CA THR A 561 22.23 -29.39 30.08
C THR A 561 21.19 -28.41 29.53
N HIS A 562 20.59 -28.70 28.38
CA HIS A 562 19.59 -27.83 27.73
C HIS A 562 18.22 -27.86 28.43
N THR A 563 17.89 -28.95 29.12
CA THR A 563 16.63 -29.06 29.88
C THR A 563 16.62 -28.21 31.16
N ILE A 564 17.78 -27.78 31.67
CA ILE A 564 17.85 -27.03 32.93
C ILE A 564 17.30 -25.60 32.78
N PHE A 565 17.48 -24.96 31.62
CA PHE A 565 17.01 -23.59 31.43
C PHE A 565 15.54 -23.51 31.03
N LEU A 566 15.05 -24.41 30.17
CA LEU A 566 13.64 -24.42 29.79
C LEU A 566 12.71 -24.64 30.99
N LYS A 567 13.20 -25.28 32.06
CA LYS A 567 12.48 -25.38 33.35
C LYS A 567 12.19 -24.02 33.99
N LYS A 568 12.94 -22.97 33.65
CA LYS A 568 12.74 -21.61 34.16
C LYS A 568 11.76 -20.78 33.34
N VAL A 569 11.42 -21.22 32.13
CA VAL A 569 10.56 -20.52 31.18
C VAL A 569 9.08 -20.78 31.52
N THR A 570 8.21 -19.76 31.41
CA THR A 570 6.77 -19.92 31.70
C THR A 570 6.06 -20.71 30.60
N PHE A 571 4.95 -21.39 30.92
CA PHE A 571 4.18 -22.14 29.92
C PHE A 571 3.77 -21.30 28.70
N PRO A 572 3.24 -20.05 28.84
CA PRO A 572 2.95 -19.19 27.70
C PRO A 572 4.16 -18.92 26.83
N THR A 573 5.33 -18.74 27.45
CA THR A 573 6.57 -18.47 26.73
C THR A 573 6.98 -19.69 25.90
N LEU A 574 6.90 -20.90 26.46
CA LEU A 574 7.15 -22.15 25.73
C LEU A 574 6.16 -22.35 24.57
N LEU A 575 4.88 -22.05 24.79
CA LEU A 575 3.85 -22.16 23.75
C LEU A 575 4.12 -21.16 22.61
N ARG A 576 4.53 -19.93 22.95
CA ARG A 576 4.94 -18.93 21.97
C ARG A 576 6.19 -19.35 21.20
N TRP A 577 7.15 -20.00 21.86
CA TRP A 577 8.32 -20.60 21.20
C TRP A 577 7.90 -21.62 20.15
N PHE A 578 7.02 -22.56 20.53
CA PHE A 578 6.45 -23.53 19.59
C PHE A 578 5.80 -22.86 18.38
N MET A 579 4.93 -21.87 18.62
CA MET A 579 4.26 -21.12 17.56
C MET A 579 5.25 -20.44 16.61
N LEU A 580 6.28 -19.76 17.14
CA LEU A 580 7.28 -19.07 16.31
C LEU A 580 8.12 -20.04 15.49
N MET A 581 8.49 -21.20 16.06
CA MET A 581 9.18 -22.26 15.30
C MET A 581 8.30 -22.81 14.19
N PHE A 582 7.02 -23.08 14.47
CA PHE A 582 6.08 -23.55 13.47
C PHE A 582 5.93 -22.53 12.33
N GLU A 583 5.69 -21.25 12.67
CA GLU A 583 5.55 -20.17 11.68
C GLU A 583 6.80 -20.04 10.80
N MET A 584 7.99 -20.07 11.41
CA MET A 584 9.25 -19.98 10.68
C MET A 584 9.43 -21.18 9.76
N LYS A 585 9.29 -22.42 10.28
CA LYS A 585 9.59 -23.64 9.54
C LYS A 585 8.60 -23.97 8.44
N PHE A 586 7.31 -23.71 8.66
CA PHE A 586 6.25 -24.21 7.79
C PHE A 586 5.53 -23.14 6.98
N ILE A 587 5.61 -21.86 7.36
CA ILE A 587 4.91 -20.79 6.64
C ILE A 587 5.89 -19.93 5.87
N PHE A 588 6.98 -19.48 6.51
CA PHE A 588 7.81 -18.40 5.97
C PHE A 588 9.16 -18.84 5.42
N ASP A 589 9.80 -19.84 6.02
CA ASP A 589 11.14 -20.27 5.64
C ASP A 589 11.16 -21.74 5.19
N ASP A 590 11.98 -22.61 5.78
CA ASP A 590 12.05 -24.02 5.44
C ASP A 590 12.02 -24.94 6.67
N VAL A 591 11.74 -26.22 6.45
CA VAL A 591 11.59 -27.19 7.54
C VAL A 591 12.88 -27.41 8.33
N TYR A 592 14.03 -27.02 7.80
CA TYR A 592 15.34 -27.09 8.44
C TYR A 592 15.74 -25.79 9.13
N SER A 593 14.96 -24.70 8.97
CA SER A 593 15.21 -23.43 9.61
C SER A 593 15.25 -23.58 11.12
N LYS A 594 16.32 -23.08 11.73
CA LYS A 594 16.55 -23.14 13.18
C LYS A 594 16.83 -21.76 13.71
N PHE A 595 16.30 -21.47 14.89
CA PHE A 595 16.67 -20.28 15.63
C PHE A 595 18.15 -20.36 16.00
N PRO A 596 18.96 -19.33 15.69
CA PRO A 596 20.31 -19.28 16.22
C PRO A 596 20.19 -19.21 17.75
N ASN A 597 20.95 -20.08 18.42
CA ASN A 597 21.12 -20.07 19.88
C ASN A 597 19.95 -20.60 20.73
N LEU A 598 19.08 -21.46 20.20
CA LEU A 598 18.10 -22.14 21.06
C LEU A 598 18.77 -22.92 22.21
N TYR A 599 19.97 -23.46 21.97
CA TYR A 599 20.74 -24.28 22.91
C TYR A 599 21.64 -23.50 23.88
N PHE A 600 21.89 -22.21 23.65
CA PHE A 600 22.64 -21.35 24.57
C PHE A 600 21.74 -20.70 25.63
N LEU A 601 20.45 -20.97 25.52
CA LEU A 601 19.43 -20.66 26.49
C LEU A 601 19.31 -21.88 27.39
#